data_AF-A0A3D2UWJ1-F1
#
_entry.id   AF-A0A3D2UWJ1-F1
#
_cell.length_a   1.000
_cell.length_b   1.000
_cell.length_c   1.000
_cell.angle_alpha   90.00
_cell.angle_beta   90.00
_cell.angle_gamma   90.00
#
_symmetry.space_group_name_H-M   'P 1'
#
loop_
_entity.id
_entity.type
_entity.pdbx_description
1 polymer ?
#
loop_
_entity_poly.entity_id
_entity_poly.type
_entity_poly.pdbx_seq_one_letter_code
_entity_poly.pdbx_strand_id
1 'polypeptide(L)'
;GFFTSYRKHFYKTEFEIIDNGKKLRPKTFLRQVTIGSQVETTRHKFDYDNQSHSWQVHVDEDLVETGQNEIPPGSAFNDILTSFYNVRNGVYGKLEKGRKFKIRTIPEKGHDEISVHIWSERDQERFRIEEEREKRDELLFNIIVPKEIFKTKTGELRAWISKHYVPVETTVKDYILLGDLHARFTRREARHLRAASSN
;
A
#
# COMPACT_ATOMS: atom_id res chain seq x y z
N GLY A 1 -2.66 -6.53 19.96
CA GLY A 1 -2.12 -7.09 21.21
C GLY A 1 -1.56 -5.98 22.07
N PHE A 2 -1.11 -6.29 23.28
CA PHE A 2 -0.55 -5.33 24.24
C PHE A 2 0.58 -4.47 23.62
N PHE A 3 1.56 -5.10 22.98
CA PHE A 3 2.70 -4.41 22.36
C PHE A 3 2.37 -3.53 21.15
N THR A 4 1.21 -3.75 20.50
CA THR A 4 0.74 -2.91 19.38
C THR A 4 -0.33 -1.92 19.82
N SER A 5 -0.65 -1.86 21.12
CA SER A 5 -1.78 -1.11 21.67
C SER A 5 -3.10 -1.41 20.96
N TYR A 6 -3.27 -2.67 20.51
CA TYR A 6 -4.39 -3.12 19.69
C TYR A 6 -4.63 -2.26 18.44
N ARG A 7 -3.54 -1.73 17.85
CA ARG A 7 -3.62 -0.87 16.68
C ARG A 7 -4.38 -1.56 15.54
N LYS A 8 -5.36 -0.86 14.98
CA LYS A 8 -6.11 -1.26 13.77
C LYS A 8 -5.90 -0.21 12.70
N HIS A 9 -5.62 -0.68 11.48
CA HIS A 9 -5.51 0.16 10.30
C HIS A 9 -6.69 -0.12 9.38
N PHE A 10 -7.38 0.95 8.97
CA PHE A 10 -8.44 0.89 7.98
C PHE A 10 -8.13 1.89 6.86
N TYR A 11 -8.28 1.43 5.63
CA TYR A 11 -8.01 2.20 4.43
C TYR A 11 -9.19 2.09 3.48
N LYS A 12 -9.64 3.22 2.93
CA LYS A 12 -10.64 3.27 1.86
C LYS A 12 -10.16 4.25 0.80
N THR A 13 -10.23 3.87 -0.46
CA THR A 13 -9.97 4.75 -1.60
C THR A 13 -11.17 4.75 -2.52
N GLU A 14 -11.49 5.91 -3.08
CA GLU A 14 -12.37 6.04 -4.25
C GLU A 14 -11.49 6.54 -5.40
N PHE A 15 -11.54 5.87 -6.53
CA PHE A 15 -10.72 6.17 -7.69
C PHE A 15 -11.56 6.26 -8.96
N GLU A 16 -11.04 6.97 -9.94
CA GLU A 16 -11.52 6.91 -11.32
C GLU A 16 -10.68 5.93 -12.13
N ILE A 17 -11.33 5.33 -13.13
CA ILE A 17 -10.70 4.44 -14.10
C ILE A 17 -10.29 5.26 -15.30
N ILE A 18 -9.01 5.26 -15.63
CA ILE A 18 -8.41 6.01 -16.74
C ILE A 18 -7.63 5.07 -17.65
N ASP A 19 -7.07 5.60 -18.73
CA ASP A 19 -6.26 4.85 -19.70
C ASP A 19 -6.99 3.59 -20.21
N ASN A 20 -8.26 3.78 -20.62
CA ASN A 20 -9.12 2.72 -21.16
C ASN A 20 -9.25 1.49 -20.25
N GLY A 21 -9.29 1.68 -18.92
CA GLY A 21 -9.43 0.59 -17.97
C GLY A 21 -8.13 0.10 -17.33
N LYS A 22 -6.97 0.57 -17.80
CA LYS A 22 -5.67 0.02 -17.38
C LYS A 22 -5.15 0.64 -16.10
N LYS A 23 -5.47 1.90 -15.84
CA LYS A 23 -4.90 2.65 -14.71
C LYS A 23 -6.00 3.25 -13.85
N LEU A 24 -5.78 3.23 -12.55
CA LEU A 24 -6.62 3.88 -11.56
C LEU A 24 -5.94 5.18 -11.11
N ARG A 25 -6.76 6.20 -10.84
CA ARG A 25 -6.30 7.49 -10.30
C ARG A 25 -7.18 7.87 -9.10
N PRO A 26 -6.62 8.11 -7.91
CA PRO A 26 -7.43 8.31 -6.70
C PRO A 26 -8.15 9.65 -6.69
N LYS A 27 -9.41 9.69 -6.28
CA LYS A 27 -10.20 10.91 -6.05
C LYS A 27 -10.28 11.25 -4.57
N THR A 28 -10.46 10.24 -3.73
CA THR A 28 -10.43 10.38 -2.28
C THR A 28 -9.67 9.22 -1.65
N PHE A 29 -8.98 9.48 -0.53
CA PHE A 29 -8.35 8.44 0.26
C PHE A 29 -8.57 8.70 1.74
N LEU A 30 -8.96 7.66 2.46
CA LEU A 30 -9.20 7.65 3.89
C LEU A 30 -8.23 6.69 4.55
N ARG A 31 -7.41 7.20 5.45
CA ARG A 31 -6.58 6.43 6.37
C ARG A 31 -7.15 6.61 7.77
N GLN A 32 -7.46 5.50 8.44
CA GLN A 32 -7.88 5.50 9.83
C GLN A 32 -6.98 4.57 10.64
N VAL A 33 -6.43 5.10 11.73
CA VAL A 33 -5.58 4.36 12.66
C VAL A 33 -6.22 4.44 14.04
N THR A 34 -6.69 3.31 14.55
CA THR A 34 -7.24 3.20 15.91
C THR A 34 -6.16 2.65 16.83
N ILE A 35 -5.86 3.31 17.94
CA ILE A 35 -4.87 2.88 18.96
C ILE A 35 -5.56 2.95 20.33
N GLY A 36 -5.85 1.79 20.93
CA GLY A 36 -6.70 1.75 22.12
C GLY A 36 -8.08 2.33 21.83
N SER A 37 -8.46 3.40 22.54
CA SER A 37 -9.69 4.16 22.31
C SER A 37 -9.55 5.32 21.33
N GLN A 38 -8.33 5.76 21.03
CA GLN A 38 -8.08 6.91 20.17
C GLN A 38 -8.20 6.53 18.70
N VAL A 39 -8.81 7.40 17.90
CA VAL A 39 -8.96 7.24 16.44
C VAL A 39 -8.36 8.45 15.74
N GLU A 40 -7.27 8.22 15.00
CA GLU A 40 -6.71 9.20 14.06
C GLU A 40 -7.25 8.91 12.65
N THR A 41 -7.77 9.93 11.98
CA THR A 41 -8.28 9.84 10.61
C THR A 41 -7.64 10.89 9.72
N THR A 42 -7.00 10.46 8.63
CA THR A 42 -6.52 11.35 7.57
C THR A 42 -7.41 11.20 6.33
N ARG A 43 -7.99 12.31 5.87
CA ARG A 43 -8.81 12.38 4.65
C ARG A 43 -8.06 13.15 3.59
N HIS A 44 -7.85 12.54 2.43
CA HIS A 44 -7.21 13.16 1.26
C HIS A 44 -8.24 13.37 0.16
N LYS A 45 -8.13 14.49 -0.54
CA LYS A 45 -8.91 14.82 -1.74
C LYS A 45 -7.95 15.22 -2.86
N PHE A 46 -8.19 14.68 -4.06
CA PHE A 46 -7.41 14.97 -5.25
C PHE A 46 -8.28 15.66 -6.31
N ASP A 47 -7.89 16.86 -6.68
CA ASP A 47 -8.48 17.68 -7.73
C ASP A 47 -7.46 17.80 -8.87
N TYR A 48 -7.58 16.94 -9.87
CA TYR A 48 -6.66 16.93 -11.01
C TYR A 48 -6.94 18.03 -12.02
N ASP A 49 -8.15 18.60 -12.03
CA ASP A 49 -8.51 19.72 -12.90
C ASP A 49 -7.79 20.99 -12.43
N ASN A 50 -7.71 21.17 -11.11
CA ASN A 50 -6.99 22.27 -10.46
C ASN A 50 -5.58 21.90 -9.97
N GLN A 51 -5.08 20.70 -10.30
CA GLN A 51 -3.77 20.19 -9.88
C GLN A 51 -3.51 20.33 -8.36
N SER A 52 -4.52 20.05 -7.54
CA SER A 52 -4.48 20.25 -6.10
C SER A 52 -4.75 18.96 -5.33
N HIS A 53 -3.90 18.67 -4.36
CA HIS A 53 -4.11 17.63 -3.36
C HIS A 53 -4.28 18.32 -2.00
N SER A 54 -5.42 18.11 -1.34
CA SER A 54 -5.64 18.57 0.03
C SER A 54 -5.84 17.42 1.00
N TRP A 55 -5.54 17.66 2.27
CA TRP A 55 -5.74 16.67 3.32
C TRP A 55 -6.11 17.30 4.66
N GLN A 56 -6.79 16.51 5.48
CA GLN A 56 -7.23 16.87 6.83
C GLN A 56 -6.97 15.71 7.79
N VAL A 57 -6.36 15.99 8.93
CA VAL A 57 -6.16 15.03 10.02
C VAL A 57 -7.13 15.35 11.15
N HIS A 58 -7.86 14.35 11.60
CA HIS A 58 -8.73 14.40 12.75
C HIS A 58 -8.26 13.42 13.81
N VAL A 59 -8.32 13.80 15.09
CA VAL A 59 -8.09 12.92 16.23
C VAL A 59 -9.35 12.94 17.07
N ASP A 60 -9.96 11.77 17.27
CA ASP A 60 -11.23 11.64 18.01
C ASP A 60 -12.30 12.61 17.49
N GLU A 61 -12.39 12.74 16.16
CA GLU A 61 -13.28 13.63 15.39
C GLU A 61 -12.91 15.12 15.39
N ASP A 62 -11.99 15.57 16.24
CA ASP A 62 -11.50 16.95 16.24
C ASP A 62 -10.49 17.17 15.10
N LEU A 63 -10.69 18.24 14.31
CA LEU A 63 -9.73 18.63 13.28
C LEU A 63 -8.46 19.20 13.92
N VAL A 64 -7.32 18.54 13.71
CA VAL A 64 -6.04 18.94 14.32
C VAL A 64 -5.03 19.48 13.31
N GLU A 65 -5.16 19.11 12.04
CA GLU A 65 -4.20 19.49 11.01
C GLU A 65 -4.84 19.51 9.62
N THR A 66 -4.40 20.42 8.76
CA THR A 66 -4.78 20.47 7.35
C THR A 66 -3.58 20.83 6.50
N GLY A 67 -3.58 20.41 5.25
CA GLY A 67 -2.58 20.87 4.30
C GLY A 67 -3.02 20.73 2.86
N GLN A 68 -2.20 21.29 1.98
CA GLN A 68 -2.40 21.26 0.54
C GLN A 68 -1.05 21.21 -0.16
N ASN A 69 -0.99 20.43 -1.24
CA ASN A 69 0.15 20.31 -2.14
C ASN A 69 -0.33 20.43 -3.59
N GLU A 70 0.56 20.88 -4.46
CA GLU A 70 0.34 20.83 -5.91
C GLU A 70 0.54 19.39 -6.41
N ILE A 71 -0.34 18.94 -7.31
CA ILE A 71 -0.19 17.68 -8.04
C ILE A 71 0.59 18.02 -9.32
N PRO A 72 1.79 17.46 -9.55
CA PRO A 72 2.58 17.80 -10.72
C PRO A 72 1.83 17.54 -12.04
N PRO A 73 1.94 18.43 -13.05
CA PRO A 73 1.30 18.26 -14.35
C PRO A 73 1.61 16.89 -14.98
N GLY A 74 0.57 16.23 -15.51
CA GLY A 74 0.70 14.89 -16.12
C GLY A 74 1.03 13.77 -15.13
N SER A 75 1.06 14.05 -13.83
CA SER A 75 1.31 13.08 -12.78
C SER A 75 0.04 12.78 -11.97
N ALA A 76 0.15 11.75 -11.13
CA ALA A 76 -0.85 11.46 -10.11
C ALA A 76 -0.14 10.89 -8.89
N PHE A 77 -0.50 11.39 -7.71
CA PHE A 77 -0.19 10.69 -6.47
C PHE A 77 -1.01 9.41 -6.40
N ASN A 78 -0.40 8.35 -5.91
CA ASN A 78 -1.10 7.10 -5.60
C ASN A 78 -1.16 6.93 -4.09
N ASP A 79 -2.35 6.64 -3.56
CA ASP A 79 -2.45 6.05 -2.23
C ASP A 79 -2.02 4.57 -2.25
N ILE A 80 -1.91 3.93 -1.08
CA ILE A 80 -1.44 2.54 -0.97
C ILE A 80 -2.34 1.52 -1.70
N LEU A 81 -3.66 1.75 -1.72
CA LEU A 81 -4.63 0.86 -2.38
C LEU A 81 -4.61 1.08 -3.90
N THR A 82 -4.58 2.33 -4.35
CA THR A 82 -4.43 2.63 -5.78
C THR A 82 -3.10 2.10 -6.31
N SER A 83 -2.01 2.24 -5.54
CA SER A 83 -0.70 1.66 -5.86
C SER A 83 -0.79 0.14 -6.03
N PHE A 84 -1.43 -0.54 -5.06
CA PHE A 84 -1.63 -1.99 -5.11
C PHE A 84 -2.38 -2.44 -6.38
N TYR A 85 -3.51 -1.82 -6.70
CA TYR A 85 -4.28 -2.19 -7.88
C TYR A 85 -3.57 -1.83 -9.18
N ASN A 86 -2.87 -0.70 -9.27
CA ASN A 86 -2.10 -0.31 -10.45
C ASN A 86 -0.93 -1.26 -10.73
N VAL A 87 -0.27 -1.78 -9.69
CA VAL A 87 0.72 -2.86 -9.83
C VAL A 87 0.07 -4.11 -10.43
N ARG A 88 -1.08 -4.54 -9.89
CA ARG A 88 -1.80 -5.72 -10.40
C ARG A 88 -2.32 -5.57 -11.82
N ASN A 89 -2.70 -4.35 -12.20
CA ASN A 89 -3.15 -4.02 -13.56
C ASN A 89 -1.98 -3.89 -14.56
N GLY A 90 -0.72 -4.00 -14.11
CA GLY A 90 0.45 -3.91 -14.98
C GLY A 90 0.79 -2.50 -15.44
N VAL A 91 0.35 -1.45 -14.72
CA VAL A 91 0.67 -0.04 -15.04
C VAL A 91 2.17 0.21 -15.05
N TYR A 92 2.93 -0.53 -14.25
CA TYR A 92 4.39 -0.45 -14.16
C TYR A 92 5.10 -1.49 -15.05
N GLY A 93 4.36 -2.07 -16.00
CA GLY A 93 4.74 -3.15 -16.90
C GLY A 93 4.64 -4.55 -16.28
N LYS A 94 5.10 -5.55 -17.03
CA LYS A 94 5.00 -6.97 -16.65
C LYS A 94 5.78 -7.25 -15.37
N LEU A 95 5.14 -7.90 -14.40
CA LEU A 95 5.76 -8.29 -13.14
C LEU A 95 6.57 -9.57 -13.33
N GLU A 96 7.87 -9.42 -13.51
CA GLU A 96 8.81 -10.52 -13.79
C GLU A 96 10.07 -10.42 -12.92
N LYS A 97 10.73 -11.56 -12.72
CA LYS A 97 11.92 -11.68 -11.85
C LYS A 97 13.04 -10.75 -12.31
N GLY A 98 13.66 -10.05 -11.36
CA GLY A 98 14.71 -9.05 -11.59
C GLY A 98 14.22 -7.65 -11.93
N ARG A 99 12.91 -7.43 -12.16
CA ARG A 99 12.38 -6.12 -12.51
C ARG A 99 12.45 -5.14 -11.35
N LYS A 100 12.75 -3.87 -11.66
CA LYS A 100 12.72 -2.74 -10.72
C LYS A 100 11.82 -1.65 -11.24
N PHE A 101 11.05 -1.03 -10.36
CA PHE A 101 10.24 0.13 -10.70
C PHE A 101 9.95 0.97 -9.45
N LYS A 102 9.49 2.20 -9.68
CA LYS A 102 9.10 3.14 -8.64
C LYS A 102 7.64 3.50 -8.77
N ILE A 103 6.99 3.74 -7.64
CA ILE A 103 5.61 4.20 -7.55
C ILE A 103 5.63 5.56 -6.87
N ARG A 104 5.16 6.61 -7.55
CA ARG A 104 4.93 7.90 -6.90
C ARG A 104 3.70 7.84 -6.02
N THR A 105 3.84 8.23 -4.76
CA THR A 105 2.79 8.20 -3.75
C THR A 105 2.43 9.60 -3.29
N ILE A 106 1.42 9.69 -2.43
CA ILE A 106 1.15 10.91 -1.68
C ILE A 106 2.42 11.30 -0.91
N PRO A 107 2.92 12.55 -1.02
CA PRO A 107 4.07 12.99 -0.25
C PRO A 107 3.74 12.99 1.26
N GLU A 108 4.49 12.23 2.04
CA GLU A 108 4.43 12.27 3.50
C GLU A 108 5.85 12.53 4.03
N LYS A 109 6.04 13.63 4.76
CA LYS A 109 7.33 14.01 5.39
C LYS A 109 8.54 14.01 4.43
N GLY A 110 8.31 14.45 3.19
CA GLY A 110 9.37 14.55 2.18
C GLY A 110 9.66 13.24 1.44
N HIS A 111 8.86 12.20 1.64
CA HIS A 111 8.92 10.98 0.86
C HIS A 111 7.67 10.80 0.01
N ASP A 112 7.86 10.64 -1.30
CA ASP A 112 6.81 10.56 -2.31
C ASP A 112 7.00 9.38 -3.26
N GLU A 113 7.88 8.43 -2.92
CA GLU A 113 8.16 7.26 -3.74
C GLU A 113 8.23 5.97 -2.93
N ILE A 114 7.64 4.91 -3.49
CA ILE A 114 7.88 3.52 -3.11
C ILE A 114 8.76 2.88 -4.17
N SER A 115 9.85 2.23 -3.77
CA SER A 115 10.70 1.45 -4.68
C SER A 115 10.36 -0.02 -4.59
N VAL A 116 10.17 -0.67 -5.74
CA VAL A 116 9.86 -2.10 -5.83
C VAL A 116 10.94 -2.80 -6.64
N HIS A 117 11.46 -3.89 -6.10
CA HIS A 117 12.38 -4.80 -6.76
C HIS A 117 11.83 -6.23 -6.65
N ILE A 118 11.48 -6.83 -7.80
CA ILE A 118 11.15 -8.25 -7.87
C ILE A 118 12.47 -9.00 -7.94
N TRP A 119 12.72 -9.89 -6.98
CA TRP A 119 14.00 -10.59 -6.89
C TRP A 119 14.26 -11.44 -8.14
N SER A 120 15.55 -11.63 -8.43
CA SER A 120 15.97 -12.54 -9.50
C SER A 120 15.62 -13.99 -9.13
N GLU A 121 15.54 -14.88 -10.13
CA GLU A 121 15.33 -16.32 -9.88
C GLU A 121 16.34 -16.87 -8.86
N ARG A 122 17.62 -16.52 -9.03
CA ARG A 122 18.71 -16.98 -8.18
C ARG A 122 18.55 -16.49 -6.74
N ASP A 123 18.26 -15.21 -6.55
CA ASP A 123 18.14 -14.64 -5.21
C ASP A 123 16.88 -15.14 -4.50
N GLN A 124 15.77 -15.24 -5.23
CA GLN A 124 14.51 -15.78 -4.69
C GLN A 124 14.68 -17.24 -4.26
N GLU A 125 15.31 -18.08 -5.10
CA GLU A 125 15.51 -19.50 -4.77
C GLU A 125 16.45 -19.69 -3.59
N ARG A 126 17.54 -18.90 -3.52
CA ARG A 126 18.44 -18.90 -2.36
C ARG A 126 17.66 -18.60 -1.07
N PHE A 127 16.90 -17.51 -1.04
CA PHE A 127 16.13 -17.11 0.13
C PHE A 127 15.00 -18.09 0.46
N ARG A 128 14.35 -18.70 -0.54
CA ARG A 128 13.36 -19.75 -0.33
C ARG A 128 13.94 -20.93 0.44
N ILE A 129 15.14 -21.37 0.09
CA ILE A 129 15.83 -22.48 0.76
C ILE A 129 16.24 -22.08 2.18
N GLU A 130 16.78 -20.88 2.37
CA GLU A 130 17.14 -20.33 3.70
C GLU A 130 15.93 -20.28 4.66
N GLU A 131 14.73 -19.98 4.13
CA GLU A 131 13.47 -19.92 4.89
C GLU A 131 12.73 -21.27 4.96
N GLU A 132 13.33 -22.37 4.46
CA GLU A 132 12.72 -23.71 4.41
C GLU A 132 11.32 -23.74 3.75
N ARG A 133 11.05 -22.80 2.82
CA ARG A 133 9.74 -22.62 2.19
C ARG A 133 9.53 -23.59 1.03
N GLU A 134 8.35 -24.17 0.88
CA GLU A 134 8.00 -24.97 -0.31
C GLU A 134 8.08 -24.16 -1.62
N LYS A 135 8.55 -24.79 -2.69
CA LYS A 135 8.57 -24.16 -4.01
C LYS A 135 7.16 -24.02 -4.57
N ARG A 136 6.77 -22.79 -4.89
CA ARG A 136 5.46 -22.42 -5.46
C ARG A 136 5.64 -21.41 -6.59
N ASP A 137 4.60 -21.26 -7.41
CA ASP A 137 4.55 -20.25 -8.47
C ASP A 137 4.24 -18.87 -7.88
N GLU A 138 5.30 -18.25 -7.36
CA GLU A 138 5.30 -17.01 -6.60
C GLU A 138 6.46 -16.09 -7.02
N LEU A 139 6.28 -14.79 -6.79
CA LEU A 139 7.31 -13.78 -6.93
C LEU A 139 7.69 -13.22 -5.56
N LEU A 140 8.98 -13.03 -5.31
CA LEU A 140 9.45 -12.34 -4.12
C LEU A 140 9.69 -10.86 -4.40
N PHE A 141 8.90 -10.01 -3.76
CA PHE A 141 9.01 -8.56 -3.86
C PHE A 141 9.81 -8.04 -2.69
N ASN A 142 10.78 -7.17 -2.98
CA ASN A 142 11.41 -6.29 -2.00
C ASN A 142 10.96 -4.86 -2.25
N ILE A 143 10.29 -4.29 -1.26
CA ILE A 143 9.59 -3.02 -1.33
C ILE A 143 10.23 -2.10 -0.29
N ILE A 144 10.66 -0.92 -0.72
CA ILE A 144 11.14 0.12 0.18
C ILE A 144 10.10 1.22 0.22
N VAL A 145 9.52 1.43 1.40
CA VAL A 145 8.56 2.49 1.66
C VAL A 145 9.16 3.53 2.63
N PRO A 146 8.57 4.74 2.71
CA PRO A 146 8.93 5.70 3.76
C PRO A 146 8.84 5.06 5.15
N LYS A 147 9.85 5.26 5.98
CA LYS A 147 10.03 4.59 7.29
C LYS A 147 8.86 4.86 8.24
N GLU A 148 8.23 6.01 8.06
CA GLU A 148 7.15 6.57 8.84
C GLU A 148 5.83 5.80 8.66
N ILE A 149 5.64 5.15 7.51
CA ILE A 149 4.42 4.37 7.22
C ILE A 149 4.27 3.20 8.18
N PHE A 150 5.37 2.48 8.45
CA PHE A 150 5.36 1.28 9.31
C PHE A 150 6.20 1.42 10.59
N LYS A 151 6.72 2.61 10.91
CA LYS A 151 7.62 2.82 12.07
C LYS A 151 8.78 1.82 12.10
N THR A 152 9.49 1.71 10.97
CA THR A 152 10.63 0.79 10.80
C THR A 152 11.94 1.56 10.72
N LYS A 153 13.09 0.88 10.93
CA LYS A 153 14.42 1.50 10.76
C LYS A 153 14.80 1.69 9.29
N THR A 154 14.37 0.78 8.41
CA THR A 154 14.82 0.69 7.01
C THR A 154 13.74 1.04 5.99
N GLY A 155 12.46 0.85 6.32
CA GLY A 155 11.36 0.93 5.36
C GLY A 155 11.24 -0.32 4.48
N GLU A 156 12.00 -1.38 4.76
CA GLU A 156 12.03 -2.59 3.94
C GLU A 156 10.87 -3.53 4.26
N LEU A 157 10.15 -3.94 3.23
CA LEU A 157 9.14 -4.99 3.26
C LEU A 157 9.51 -6.05 2.24
N ARG A 158 9.44 -7.31 2.64
CA ARG A 158 9.54 -8.45 1.74
C ARG A 158 8.20 -9.13 1.64
N ALA A 159 7.72 -9.38 0.42
CA ALA A 159 6.42 -10.00 0.22
C ALA A 159 6.49 -11.14 -0.79
N TRP A 160 6.02 -12.32 -0.40
CA TRP A 160 5.71 -13.40 -1.33
C TRP A 160 4.38 -13.09 -2.00
N ILE A 161 4.41 -13.00 -3.32
CA ILE A 161 3.26 -12.63 -4.15
C ILE A 161 2.86 -13.84 -4.99
N SER A 162 1.60 -14.27 -4.89
CA SER A 162 1.06 -15.36 -5.70
C SER A 162 1.01 -15.03 -7.20
N LYS A 163 0.83 -16.05 -8.05
CA LYS A 163 0.55 -15.89 -9.49
C LYS A 163 -0.61 -14.95 -9.86
N HIS A 164 -1.52 -14.67 -8.92
CA HIS A 164 -2.64 -13.73 -9.11
C HIS A 164 -2.36 -12.33 -8.54
N TYR A 165 -1.09 -12.06 -8.23
CA TYR A 165 -0.59 -10.80 -7.67
C TYR A 165 -1.22 -10.43 -6.32
N VAL A 166 -1.51 -11.44 -5.51
CA VAL A 166 -1.98 -11.28 -4.13
C VAL A 166 -0.82 -11.58 -3.18
N PRO A 167 -0.46 -10.66 -2.26
CA PRO A 167 0.50 -10.93 -1.19
C PRO A 167 -0.01 -12.05 -0.30
N VAL A 168 0.74 -13.15 -0.22
CA VAL A 168 0.40 -14.30 0.62
C VAL A 168 1.10 -14.25 1.97
N GLU A 169 2.32 -13.71 1.99
CA GLU A 169 3.10 -13.49 3.20
C GLU A 169 3.93 -12.23 3.03
N THR A 170 4.05 -11.45 4.10
CA THR A 170 4.83 -10.22 4.12
C THR A 170 5.64 -10.16 5.40
N THR A 171 6.92 -9.82 5.29
CA THR A 171 7.79 -9.50 6.41
C THR A 171 8.12 -8.01 6.35
N VAL A 172 7.75 -7.27 7.39
CA VAL A 172 8.19 -5.88 7.60
C VAL A 172 9.46 -5.94 8.43
N LYS A 173 10.58 -5.48 7.86
CA LYS A 173 11.89 -5.55 8.51
C LYS A 173 12.06 -4.46 9.55
N ASP A 174 12.77 -4.79 10.63
CA ASP A 174 13.22 -3.83 11.65
C ASP A 174 12.11 -2.91 12.18
N TYR A 175 10.94 -3.47 12.47
CA TYR A 175 9.88 -2.78 13.19
C TYR A 175 10.40 -2.37 14.57
N ILE A 176 10.30 -1.08 14.88
CA ILE A 176 10.88 -0.50 16.09
C ILE A 176 10.30 -1.23 17.33
N LEU A 177 11.21 -1.72 18.18
CA LEU A 177 10.97 -2.53 19.40
C LEU A 177 10.58 -4.00 19.20
N LEU A 178 10.19 -4.43 18.01
CA LEU A 178 9.70 -5.81 17.78
C LEU A 178 10.57 -6.64 16.83
N GLY A 179 11.56 -6.02 16.18
CA GLY A 179 12.35 -6.70 15.14
C GLY A 179 11.49 -6.92 13.90
N ASP A 180 11.56 -8.10 13.29
CA ASP A 180 10.79 -8.38 12.09
C ASP A 180 9.34 -8.72 12.41
N LEU A 181 8.40 -8.08 11.70
CA LEU A 181 6.97 -8.37 11.80
C LEU A 181 6.53 -9.24 10.62
N HIS A 182 6.06 -10.45 10.91
CA HIS A 182 5.56 -11.38 9.91
C HIS A 182 4.03 -11.35 9.84
N ALA A 183 3.51 -11.18 8.62
CA ALA A 183 2.10 -11.22 8.31
C ALA A 183 1.81 -12.32 7.28
N ARG A 184 0.73 -13.06 7.49
CA ARG A 184 0.25 -14.10 6.56
C ARG A 184 -1.18 -13.80 6.15
N PHE A 185 -1.46 -13.91 4.86
CA PHE A 185 -2.81 -13.86 4.34
C PHE A 185 -3.59 -15.11 4.79
N THR A 186 -4.64 -14.90 5.57
CA THR A 186 -5.43 -16.00 6.17
C THR A 186 -6.69 -16.30 5.37
N ARG A 187 -7.52 -15.28 5.09
CA ARG A 187 -8.78 -15.45 4.38
C ARG A 187 -9.20 -14.18 3.63
N ARG A 188 -9.93 -14.39 2.53
CA ARG A 188 -10.71 -13.34 1.87
C ARG A 188 -12.15 -13.43 2.37
N GLU A 189 -12.68 -12.34 2.87
CA GLU A 189 -14.12 -12.19 3.06
C GLU A 189 -14.66 -11.30 1.94
N ALA A 190 -15.52 -11.86 1.09
CA ALA A 190 -16.24 -11.09 0.08
C ALA A 190 -17.73 -11.21 0.38
N ARG A 191 -18.37 -10.11 0.78
CA ARG A 191 -19.83 -10.03 0.78
C ARG A 191 -20.26 -9.67 -0.64
N HIS A 192 -20.97 -10.59 -1.30
CA HIS A 192 -21.70 -10.23 -2.50
C HIS A 192 -22.83 -9.28 -2.10
N LEU A 193 -22.62 -7.98 -2.32
CA LEU A 193 -23.73 -7.06 -2.41
C LEU A 193 -24.48 -7.42 -3.69
N ARG A 194 -25.58 -8.16 -3.56
CA ARG A 194 -26.55 -8.26 -4.66
C ARG A 194 -27.03 -6.84 -4.90
N ALA A 195 -26.76 -6.31 -6.08
CA ALA A 195 -27.48 -5.13 -6.55
C ALA A 195 -28.97 -5.47 -6.46
N ALA A 196 -29.73 -4.67 -5.71
CA ALA A 196 -31.18 -4.70 -5.83
C ALA A 196 -31.47 -4.31 -7.28
N SER A 197 -31.83 -5.30 -8.09
CA SER A 197 -32.42 -5.08 -9.40
C SER A 197 -33.78 -4.42 -9.17
N SER A 198 -33.82 -3.10 -9.31
CA SER A 198 -35.03 -2.35 -9.59
C SER A 198 -35.33 -2.49 -11.08
N ASN A 199 -36.32 -3.34 -11.41
CA ASN A 199 -37.40 -3.09 -12.38
C ASN A 199 -38.36 -4.27 -12.37
#